data_AF-A0A6J5TYS5-F1
#
_entry.id   AF-A0A6J5TYS5-F1
#
_cell.length_a   1.000
_cell.length_b   1.000
_cell.length_c   1.000
_cell.angle_alpha   90.00
_cell.angle_beta   90.00
_cell.angle_gamma   90.00
#
_symmetry.space_group_name_H-M   'P 1'
#
loop_
_entity.id
_entity.type
_entity.pdbx_description
1 polymer ?
#
loop_
_entity_poly.entity_id
_entity_poly.type
_entity_poly.pdbx_seq_one_letter_code
_entity_poly.pdbx_strand_id
1 'polypeptide(L)'
;MGKNFLPQDRVCEFAKLTPVQLLEETEKAVGDPQLPIQHRALIEQSKKWKRIEQAVEKNGETLNQMKALNAEQEKDVERVRQREELLAKAETMRKKLPWLKYDMKKAEYMEAMKQEKDATKKLDKAARTLNDLREPIEKQKQERVTLESKSKKVGKMITENANKRMKILEKENRLGVLVQEKYKEMEDLRKQEESRQQRILKAKEDLAAAELELENLTPYEPPTDEIMRLRAQIVELEVSANEKRNQKSEKEKLLNQKNLHLINCSDKLKEMENKNSKLLRTLRNSGADKIFDAYNWLQEHRHEFNKEVNVSDRLHADYLDGHVPYYIWKSFITQDSRDRDFLVKNLKPFDVPVLNYVGHGGCQTEAFQISEEMSALGIYSRLDQVFGAPTAVKEVLTSQFGLDRSYIGSKETDQKADKVSKLGILDFWTPENHYRWSVSRYGGHVSGSVEPVKRSQLFLCGLETGEVESLKSKRMELQEYVTALQESIRSLQIEERQAEEEAAKLQKQRRDKNIEYHNIFFRRGLSELYRMRRKKRREMENRIVQRRRKLESMEKEDDWILLWQSSMNKLQNITLTDSIL
;
A
#
# COMPACT_ATOMS: atom_id res chain seq x y z
N MET A 1 153.18 22.78 55.49
CA MET A 1 153.28 21.32 55.33
C MET A 1 152.00 20.70 55.85
N GLY A 2 151.37 19.83 55.04
CA GLY A 2 150.10 19.18 55.36
C GLY A 2 149.38 18.68 54.10
N LYS A 3 150.09 17.93 53.24
CA LYS A 3 149.49 17.19 52.13
C LYS A 3 148.59 16.10 52.71
N ASN A 4 147.27 16.31 52.76
CA ASN A 4 146.32 15.21 52.94
C ASN A 4 145.93 14.70 51.55
N PHE A 5 146.47 13.53 51.22
CA PHE A 5 146.12 12.74 50.04
C PHE A 5 144.64 12.37 50.07
N LEU A 6 143.93 12.58 48.95
CA LEU A 6 142.67 11.89 48.69
C LEU A 6 142.94 10.40 48.44
N PRO A 7 142.16 9.47 49.02
CA PRO A 7 142.22 8.06 48.64
C PRO A 7 141.74 7.92 47.18
N GLN A 8 142.61 7.47 46.27
CA GLN A 8 142.27 7.23 44.86
C GLN A 8 141.11 6.23 44.70
N ASP A 9 140.89 5.34 45.69
CA ASP A 9 139.82 4.35 45.69
C ASP A 9 138.40 4.94 45.78
N ARG A 10 138.22 6.16 46.32
CA ARG A 10 136.89 6.79 46.39
C ARG A 10 136.48 7.53 45.10
N VAL A 11 137.41 7.73 44.16
CA VAL A 11 137.13 8.43 42.90
C VAL A 11 136.36 7.53 41.91
N CYS A 12 136.57 6.21 41.98
CA CYS A 12 135.86 5.25 41.13
C CYS A 12 134.39 5.06 41.56
N GLU A 13 134.09 5.24 42.85
CA GLU A 13 132.71 5.19 43.38
C GLU A 13 131.89 6.42 42.94
N PHE A 14 132.50 7.61 42.89
CA PHE A 14 131.86 8.83 42.40
C PHE A 14 131.37 8.72 40.94
N ALA A 15 132.12 8.02 40.07
CA ALA A 15 131.76 7.84 38.66
C ALA A 15 130.56 6.89 38.43
N LYS A 16 130.18 6.08 39.43
CA LYS A 16 129.08 5.10 39.35
C LYS A 16 127.75 5.61 39.91
N LEU A 17 127.76 6.76 40.59
CA LEU A 17 126.55 7.35 41.16
C LEU A 17 125.65 7.92 40.05
N THR A 18 124.33 7.88 40.26
CA THR A 18 123.40 8.62 39.37
C THR A 18 123.57 10.13 39.57
N PRO A 19 123.24 10.99 38.61
CA PRO A 19 123.40 12.45 38.76
C PRO A 19 122.78 13.03 40.05
N VAL A 20 121.67 12.46 40.53
CA VAL A 20 121.01 12.83 41.79
C VAL A 20 121.83 12.39 43.00
N GLN A 21 122.35 11.16 43.00
CA GLN A 21 123.21 10.65 44.07
C GLN A 21 124.59 11.34 44.08
N LEU A 22 125.12 11.68 42.90
CA LEU A 22 126.32 12.51 42.73
C LEU A 22 126.12 13.88 43.37
N LEU A 23 124.97 14.51 43.14
CA LEU A 23 124.61 15.78 43.77
C LEU A 23 124.55 15.63 45.30
N GLU A 24 123.89 14.59 45.83
CA GLU A 24 123.83 14.33 47.28
C GLU A 24 125.21 14.10 47.91
N GLU A 25 126.10 13.33 47.27
CA GLU A 25 127.44 13.06 47.78
C GLU A 25 128.37 14.29 47.64
N THR A 26 128.17 15.11 46.61
CA THR A 26 128.91 16.38 46.43
C THR A 26 128.48 17.42 47.45
N GLU A 27 127.18 17.54 47.73
CA GLU A 27 126.63 18.42 48.76
C GLU A 27 127.14 18.08 50.16
N LYS A 28 127.35 16.80 50.46
CA LYS A 28 127.93 16.33 51.75
C LYS A 28 129.43 16.58 51.85
N ALA A 29 130.17 16.55 50.73
CA ALA A 29 131.63 16.60 50.72
C ALA A 29 132.22 18.01 50.63
N VAL A 30 131.55 18.93 49.94
CA VAL A 30 132.07 20.28 49.63
C VAL A 30 131.21 21.41 50.20
N GLY A 31 129.94 21.14 50.50
CA GLY A 31 128.99 22.13 51.01
C GLY A 31 129.04 22.33 52.53
N ASP A 32 128.34 23.37 53.00
CA ASP A 32 127.98 23.54 54.42
C ASP A 32 127.25 22.27 54.92
N PRO A 33 127.60 21.70 56.10
CA PRO A 33 126.89 20.57 56.70
C PRO A 33 125.35 20.69 56.76
N GLN A 34 124.78 21.89 56.71
CA GLN A 34 123.33 22.10 56.65
C GLN A 34 122.69 21.81 55.28
N LEU A 35 123.45 21.86 54.18
CA LEU A 35 122.92 21.81 52.81
C LEU A 35 122.18 20.50 52.47
N PRO A 36 122.70 19.29 52.78
CA PRO A 36 121.99 18.04 52.49
C PRO A 36 120.72 17.86 53.34
N ILE A 37 120.69 18.43 54.55
CA ILE A 37 119.52 18.41 55.43
C ILE A 37 118.40 19.27 54.84
N GLN A 38 118.75 20.46 54.35
CA GLN A 38 117.81 21.36 53.66
C GLN A 38 117.29 20.74 52.36
N HIS A 39 118.14 20.12 51.55
CA HIS A 39 117.74 19.46 50.31
C HIS A 39 116.75 18.29 50.56
N ARG A 40 117.01 17.42 51.55
CA ARG A 40 116.06 16.36 51.94
C ARG A 40 114.74 16.92 52.47
N ALA A 41 114.78 17.99 53.25
CA ALA A 41 113.57 18.66 53.73
C ALA A 41 112.74 19.24 52.56
N LEU A 42 113.40 19.80 51.53
CA LEU A 42 112.76 20.29 50.30
C LEU A 42 112.11 19.14 49.51
N ILE A 43 112.76 17.98 49.38
CA ILE A 43 112.17 16.81 48.72
C ILE A 43 110.91 16.34 49.45
N GLU A 44 110.96 16.24 50.79
CA GLU A 44 109.78 15.85 51.57
C GLU A 44 108.65 16.88 51.50
N GLN A 45 108.98 18.18 51.50
CA GLN A 45 107.98 19.22 51.23
C GLN A 45 107.40 19.12 49.82
N SER A 46 108.22 18.84 48.80
CA SER A 46 107.75 18.63 47.42
C SER A 46 106.78 17.45 47.32
N LYS A 47 107.06 16.32 47.99
CA LYS A 47 106.13 15.18 48.06
C LYS A 47 104.82 15.54 48.75
N LYS A 48 104.86 16.29 49.86
CA LYS A 48 103.65 16.77 50.56
C LYS A 48 102.84 17.71 49.67
N TRP A 49 103.51 18.65 49.01
CA TRP A 49 102.90 19.58 48.07
C TRP A 49 102.20 18.83 46.93
N LYS A 50 102.87 17.83 46.33
CA LYS A 50 102.30 17.03 45.23
C LYS A 50 101.06 16.22 45.66
N ARG A 51 101.03 15.72 46.89
CA ARG A 51 99.82 15.06 47.45
C ARG A 51 98.67 16.05 47.63
N ILE A 52 98.96 17.26 48.11
CA ILE A 52 97.96 18.31 48.27
C ILE A 52 97.44 18.75 46.91
N GLU A 53 98.33 18.95 45.92
CA GLU A 53 97.98 19.29 44.54
C GLU A 53 97.02 18.26 43.94
N GLN A 54 97.33 16.96 44.03
CA GLN A 54 96.44 15.89 43.58
C GLN A 54 95.10 15.86 44.34
N ALA A 55 95.09 16.16 45.64
CA ALA A 55 93.85 16.22 46.41
C ALA A 55 92.99 17.42 45.98
N VAL A 56 93.61 18.58 45.70
CA VAL A 56 92.93 19.77 45.18
C VAL A 56 92.32 19.50 43.82
N GLU A 57 93.05 18.84 42.92
CA GLU A 57 92.57 18.45 41.59
C GLU A 57 91.35 17.52 41.69
N LYS A 58 91.45 16.42 42.45
CA LYS A 58 90.33 15.48 42.68
C LYS A 58 89.12 16.12 43.34
N ASN A 59 89.35 16.99 44.32
CA ASN A 59 88.26 17.74 44.96
C ASN A 59 87.60 18.71 43.98
N GLY A 60 88.38 19.32 43.08
CA GLY A 60 87.88 20.17 41.99
C GLY A 60 86.98 19.40 41.02
N GLU A 61 87.41 18.20 40.59
CA GLU A 61 86.60 17.31 39.75
C GLU A 61 85.30 16.91 40.45
N THR A 62 85.38 16.50 41.72
CA THR A 62 84.21 16.12 42.53
C THR A 62 83.25 17.29 42.70
N LEU A 63 83.75 18.50 42.95
CA LEU A 63 82.95 19.71 43.06
C LEU A 63 82.21 20.01 41.75
N ASN A 64 82.86 19.86 40.60
CA ASN A 64 82.23 20.08 39.30
C ASN A 64 81.13 19.05 39.01
N GLN A 65 81.35 17.78 39.36
CA GLN A 65 80.32 16.74 39.26
C GLN A 65 79.10 17.05 40.14
N MET A 66 79.32 17.46 41.39
CA MET A 66 78.23 17.84 42.31
C MET A 66 77.48 19.08 41.83
N LYS A 67 78.17 20.07 41.24
CA LYS A 67 77.52 21.24 40.63
C LYS A 67 76.65 20.86 39.43
N ALA A 68 77.13 19.96 38.57
CA ALA A 68 76.35 19.47 37.44
C ALA A 68 75.10 18.72 37.90
N LEU A 69 75.24 17.84 38.90
CA LEU A 69 74.12 17.11 39.49
C LEU A 69 73.08 18.05 40.12
N ASN A 70 73.53 19.07 40.87
CA ASN A 70 72.63 20.05 41.48
C ASN A 70 71.85 20.84 40.41
N ALA A 71 72.51 21.24 39.32
CA ALA A 71 71.85 21.95 38.21
C ALA A 71 70.81 21.08 37.46
N GLU A 72 71.02 19.76 37.39
CA GLU A 72 70.02 18.82 36.87
C GLU A 72 68.84 18.67 37.83
N GLN A 73 69.11 18.46 39.13
CA GLN A 73 68.08 18.35 40.16
C GLN A 73 67.22 19.60 40.29
N GLU A 74 67.80 20.80 40.14
CA GLU A 74 67.04 22.06 40.15
C GLU A 74 65.98 22.11 39.04
N LYS A 75 66.30 21.60 37.83
CA LYS A 75 65.33 21.51 36.72
C LYS A 75 64.21 20.53 37.06
N ASP A 76 64.52 19.42 37.71
CA ASP A 76 63.53 18.41 38.11
C ASP A 76 62.57 18.96 39.16
N VAL A 77 63.09 19.69 40.15
CA VAL A 77 62.28 20.37 41.16
C VAL A 77 61.34 21.38 40.50
N GLU A 78 61.82 22.15 39.52
CA GLU A 78 60.99 23.12 38.80
C GLU A 78 59.88 22.43 37.99
N ARG A 79 60.17 21.30 37.33
CA ARG A 79 59.14 20.50 36.64
C ARG A 79 58.07 20.00 37.60
N VAL A 80 58.45 19.56 38.81
CA VAL A 80 57.50 19.11 39.82
C VAL A 80 56.63 20.26 40.31
N ARG A 81 57.20 21.44 40.58
CA ARG A 81 56.43 22.63 40.99
C ARG A 81 55.40 23.04 39.93
N GLN A 82 55.79 23.09 38.66
CA GLN A 82 54.87 23.40 37.56
C GLN A 82 53.74 22.36 37.46
N ARG A 83 54.07 21.07 37.64
CA ARG A 83 53.07 20.00 37.66
C ARG A 83 52.08 20.19 38.82
N GLU A 84 52.55 20.54 40.01
CA GLU A 84 51.69 20.79 41.18
C GLU A 84 50.77 21.99 40.97
N GLU A 85 51.26 23.09 40.39
CA GLU A 85 50.44 24.26 40.03
C GLU A 85 49.35 23.91 39.03
N LEU A 86 49.68 23.16 37.98
CA LEU A 86 48.72 22.70 36.97
C LEU A 86 47.66 21.77 37.58
N LEU A 87 48.04 20.87 38.49
CA LEU A 87 47.11 20.01 39.20
C LEU A 87 46.17 20.80 40.12
N ALA A 88 46.68 21.80 40.85
CA ALA A 88 45.86 22.68 41.68
C ALA A 88 44.84 23.47 40.84
N LYS A 89 45.26 23.95 39.65
CA LYS A 89 44.38 24.62 38.70
C LYS A 89 43.31 23.68 38.15
N ALA A 90 43.68 22.45 37.76
CA ALA A 90 42.75 21.44 37.28
C ALA A 90 41.70 21.09 38.35
N GLU A 91 42.12 20.94 39.61
CA GLU A 91 41.21 20.65 40.72
C GLU A 91 40.22 21.80 40.96
N THR A 92 40.67 23.05 40.82
CA THR A 92 39.81 24.24 40.91
C THR A 92 38.78 24.26 39.77
N MET A 93 39.18 23.93 38.54
CA MET A 93 38.25 23.82 37.40
C MET A 93 37.26 22.67 37.59
N ARG A 94 37.72 21.53 38.12
CA ARG A 94 36.87 20.36 38.42
C ARG A 94 35.77 20.72 39.41
N LYS A 95 36.08 21.54 40.42
CA LYS A 95 35.09 22.07 41.38
C LYS A 95 34.08 23.03 40.74
N LYS A 96 34.44 23.75 39.67
CA LYS A 96 33.55 24.69 38.96
C LYS A 96 32.63 24.00 37.95
N LEU A 97 33.02 22.83 37.43
CA LEU A 97 32.26 22.07 36.42
C LEU A 97 30.79 21.79 36.83
N PRO A 98 30.46 21.38 38.07
CA PRO A 98 29.08 21.13 38.47
C PRO A 98 28.21 22.40 38.46
N TRP A 99 28.78 23.56 38.79
CA TRP A 99 28.07 24.84 38.75
C TRP A 99 27.67 25.21 37.33
N LEU A 100 28.58 25.05 36.36
CA LEU A 100 28.27 25.28 34.96
C LEU A 100 27.20 24.32 34.45
N LYS A 101 27.26 23.04 34.84
CA LYS A 101 26.21 22.06 34.50
C LYS A 101 24.86 22.45 35.10
N TYR A 102 24.85 22.93 36.34
CA TYR A 102 23.63 23.42 36.98
C TYR A 102 23.06 24.64 36.25
N ASP A 103 23.89 25.63 35.90
CA ASP A 103 23.45 26.83 35.19
C ASP A 103 22.86 26.50 33.82
N MET A 104 23.51 25.59 33.06
CA MET A 104 22.96 25.08 31.80
C MET A 104 21.60 24.41 31.99
N LYS A 105 21.49 23.51 32.98
CA LYS A 105 20.23 22.80 33.26
C LYS A 105 19.12 23.72 33.77
N LYS A 106 19.49 24.74 34.55
CA LYS A 106 18.55 25.78 35.02
C LYS A 106 18.01 26.60 33.85
N ALA A 107 18.84 26.95 32.87
CA ALA A 107 18.40 27.64 31.66
C ALA A 107 17.41 26.79 30.85
N GLU A 108 17.73 25.51 30.63
CA GLU A 108 16.82 24.55 29.96
C GLU A 108 15.48 24.42 30.70
N TYR A 109 15.51 24.30 32.03
CA TYR A 109 14.30 24.22 32.87
C TYR A 109 13.42 25.47 32.77
N MET A 110 14.02 26.66 32.79
CA MET A 110 13.29 27.92 32.69
C MET A 110 12.60 28.07 31.34
N GLU A 111 13.25 27.65 30.25
CA GLU A 111 12.65 27.65 28.91
C GLU A 111 11.51 26.64 28.80
N ALA A 112 11.69 25.42 29.33
CA ALA A 112 10.62 24.42 29.37
C ALA A 112 9.40 24.88 30.17
N MET A 113 9.61 25.52 31.34
CA MET A 113 8.53 26.08 32.16
C MET A 113 7.77 27.18 31.41
N LYS A 114 8.46 28.00 30.62
CA LYS A 114 7.82 29.04 29.80
C LYS A 114 6.94 28.42 28.71
N GLN A 115 7.44 27.40 28.03
CA GLN A 115 6.70 26.67 27.01
C GLN A 115 5.45 25.97 27.59
N GLU A 116 5.57 25.35 28.76
CA GLU A 116 4.44 24.74 29.48
C GLU A 116 3.35 25.78 29.80
N LYS A 117 3.73 26.95 30.33
CA LYS A 117 2.79 28.03 30.62
C LYS A 117 2.08 28.53 29.36
N ASP A 118 2.80 28.69 28.26
CA ASP A 118 2.21 29.13 26.99
C ASP A 118 1.30 28.06 26.38
N ALA A 119 1.66 26.78 26.48
CA ALA A 119 0.80 25.67 26.08
C ALA A 119 -0.48 25.60 26.90
N THR A 120 -0.38 25.76 28.23
CA THR A 120 -1.54 25.77 29.14
C THR A 120 -2.50 26.90 28.78
N LYS A 121 -1.98 28.12 28.53
CA LYS A 121 -2.81 29.25 28.07
C LYS A 121 -3.50 28.98 26.73
N LYS A 122 -2.84 28.29 25.80
CA LYS A 122 -3.44 27.91 24.51
C LYS A 122 -4.55 26.87 24.70
N LEU A 123 -4.32 25.88 25.57
CA LEU A 123 -5.32 24.87 25.92
C LEU A 123 -6.56 25.52 26.54
N ASP A 124 -6.38 26.42 27.52
CA ASP A 124 -7.49 27.12 28.18
C ASP A 124 -8.30 27.95 27.18
N LYS A 125 -7.64 28.64 26.25
CA LYS A 125 -8.32 29.38 25.18
C LYS A 125 -9.14 28.44 24.29
N ALA A 126 -8.56 27.32 23.86
CA ALA A 126 -9.26 26.34 23.03
C ALA A 126 -10.45 25.71 23.76
N ALA A 127 -10.30 25.39 25.06
CA ALA A 127 -11.36 24.85 25.89
C ALA A 127 -12.54 25.84 26.05
N ARG A 128 -12.25 27.14 26.21
CA ARG A 128 -13.28 28.18 26.23
C ARG A 128 -14.03 28.25 24.90
N THR A 129 -13.32 28.34 23.77
CA THR A 129 -13.94 28.34 22.45
C THR A 129 -14.81 27.11 22.20
N LEU A 130 -14.36 25.93 22.64
CA LEU A 130 -15.12 24.69 22.49
C LEU A 130 -16.41 24.70 23.35
N ASN A 131 -16.32 25.20 24.58
CA ASN A 131 -17.50 25.35 25.43
C ASN A 131 -18.50 26.36 24.85
N ASP A 132 -18.02 27.49 24.34
CA ASP A 132 -18.87 28.52 23.73
C ASP A 132 -19.62 27.98 22.49
N LEU A 133 -18.98 27.10 21.72
CA LEU A 133 -19.60 26.47 20.54
C LEU A 133 -20.50 25.27 20.86
N ARG A 134 -20.44 24.73 22.07
CA ARG A 134 -21.20 23.52 22.44
C ARG A 134 -22.71 23.77 22.48
N GLU A 135 -23.13 24.87 23.10
CA GLU A 135 -24.55 25.22 23.18
C GLU A 135 -25.23 25.43 21.81
N PRO A 136 -24.69 26.22 20.86
CA PRO A 136 -25.32 26.39 19.56
C PRO A 136 -25.39 25.10 18.75
N ILE A 137 -24.37 24.22 18.87
CA ILE A 137 -24.37 22.91 18.21
C ILE A 137 -25.50 22.03 18.76
N GLU A 138 -25.67 21.97 20.08
CA GLU A 138 -26.72 21.13 20.68
C GLU A 138 -28.12 21.67 20.35
N LYS A 139 -28.29 23.00 20.32
CA LYS A 139 -29.54 23.64 19.85
C LYS A 139 -29.86 23.24 18.40
N GLN A 140 -28.91 23.38 17.48
CA GLN A 140 -29.11 22.97 16.08
C GLN A 140 -29.40 21.47 15.93
N LYS A 141 -28.77 20.63 16.75
CA LYS A 141 -29.00 19.18 16.74
C LYS A 141 -30.43 18.84 17.17
N GLN A 142 -30.95 19.49 18.21
CA GLN A 142 -32.33 19.33 18.64
C GLN A 142 -33.31 19.82 17.56
N GLU A 143 -33.06 20.99 16.97
CA GLU A 143 -33.87 21.51 15.86
C GLU A 143 -33.91 20.54 14.67
N ARG A 144 -32.76 19.98 14.28
CA ARG A 144 -32.68 18.97 13.20
C ARG A 144 -33.55 17.75 13.48
N VAL A 145 -33.53 17.22 14.70
CA VAL A 145 -34.37 16.08 15.09
C VAL A 145 -35.85 16.43 14.99
N THR A 146 -36.24 17.64 15.42
CA THR A 146 -37.64 18.07 15.28
C THR A 146 -38.06 18.22 13.83
N LEU A 147 -37.22 18.78 12.97
CA LEU A 147 -37.49 18.93 11.52
C LEU A 147 -37.58 17.58 10.82
N GLU A 148 -36.69 16.64 11.15
CA GLU A 148 -36.71 15.29 10.59
C GLU A 148 -38.00 14.55 10.97
N SER A 149 -38.46 14.69 12.22
CA SER A 149 -39.73 14.12 12.66
C SER A 149 -40.94 14.71 11.91
N LYS A 150 -40.92 16.01 11.63
CA LYS A 150 -41.97 16.69 10.84
C LYS A 150 -41.95 16.23 9.39
N SER A 151 -40.77 16.14 8.78
CA SER A 151 -40.58 15.64 7.42
C SER A 151 -41.10 14.20 7.26
N LYS A 152 -40.76 13.30 8.19
CA LYS A 152 -41.29 11.92 8.21
C LYS A 152 -42.82 11.87 8.31
N LYS A 153 -43.44 12.75 9.11
CA LYS A 153 -44.91 12.85 9.19
C LYS A 153 -45.52 13.31 7.87
N VAL A 154 -44.96 14.33 7.24
CA VAL A 154 -45.41 14.81 5.91
C VAL A 154 -45.25 13.72 4.86
N GLY A 155 -44.12 13.00 4.84
CA GLY A 155 -43.90 11.87 3.94
C GLY A 155 -44.98 10.79 4.08
N LYS A 156 -45.33 10.41 5.32
CA LYS A 156 -46.43 9.47 5.57
C LYS A 156 -47.76 9.97 5.02
N MET A 157 -48.12 11.23 5.28
CA MET A 157 -49.36 11.82 4.75
C MET A 157 -49.40 11.82 3.21
N ILE A 158 -48.28 12.10 2.54
CA ILE A 158 -48.18 12.04 1.08
C ILE A 158 -48.43 10.62 0.59
N THR A 159 -47.78 9.61 1.19
CA THR A 159 -47.97 8.21 0.80
C THR A 159 -49.40 7.72 1.03
N GLU A 160 -50.01 8.09 2.15
CA GLU A 160 -51.41 7.75 2.44
C GLU A 160 -52.37 8.41 1.44
N ASN A 161 -52.12 9.67 1.08
CA ASN A 161 -52.93 10.38 0.08
C ASN A 161 -52.77 9.76 -1.31
N ALA A 162 -51.55 9.42 -1.72
CA ALA A 162 -51.28 8.71 -2.97
C ALA A 162 -52.03 7.36 -3.04
N ASN A 163 -52.01 6.59 -1.95
CA ASN A 163 -52.74 5.33 -1.86
C ASN A 163 -54.26 5.53 -1.92
N LYS A 164 -54.80 6.57 -1.27
CA LYS A 164 -56.22 6.92 -1.38
C LYS A 164 -56.61 7.29 -2.81
N ARG A 165 -55.79 8.11 -3.49
CA ARG A 165 -56.00 8.47 -4.90
C ARG A 165 -55.98 7.25 -5.83
N MET A 166 -55.04 6.33 -5.62
CA MET A 166 -54.97 5.10 -6.40
C MET A 166 -56.26 4.26 -6.25
N LYS A 167 -56.75 4.09 -5.02
CA LYS A 167 -58.01 3.38 -4.76
C LYS A 167 -59.22 4.04 -5.41
N ILE A 168 -59.27 5.38 -5.45
CA ILE A 168 -60.33 6.11 -6.14
C ILE A 168 -60.24 5.87 -7.65
N LEU A 169 -59.05 5.96 -8.24
CA LEU A 169 -58.83 5.73 -9.67
C LEU A 169 -59.19 4.28 -10.08
N GLU A 170 -58.86 3.29 -9.25
CA GLU A 170 -59.27 1.91 -9.47
C GLU A 170 -60.80 1.73 -9.44
N LYS A 171 -61.48 2.40 -8.51
CA LYS A 171 -62.95 2.39 -8.45
C LYS A 171 -63.56 3.09 -9.67
N GLU A 172 -63.05 4.25 -10.05
CA GLU A 172 -63.47 5.00 -11.24
C GLU A 172 -63.35 4.14 -12.50
N ASN A 173 -62.21 3.48 -12.69
CA ASN A 173 -61.99 2.58 -13.83
C ASN A 173 -62.99 1.41 -13.83
N ARG A 174 -63.24 0.78 -12.67
CA ARG A 174 -64.23 -0.32 -12.55
C ARG A 174 -65.65 0.15 -12.88
N LEU A 175 -66.05 1.30 -12.34
CA LEU A 175 -67.36 1.89 -12.63
C LEU A 175 -67.47 2.29 -14.10
N GLY A 176 -66.41 2.84 -14.70
CA GLY A 176 -66.35 3.16 -16.12
C GLY A 176 -66.59 1.95 -17.02
N VAL A 177 -65.97 0.81 -16.69
CA VAL A 177 -66.22 -0.47 -17.41
C VAL A 177 -67.67 -0.92 -17.24
N LEU A 178 -68.20 -0.91 -16.01
CA LEU A 178 -69.58 -1.33 -15.72
C LEU A 178 -70.61 -0.46 -16.45
N VAL A 179 -70.39 0.86 -16.48
CA VAL A 179 -71.24 1.81 -17.21
C VAL A 179 -71.19 1.51 -18.71
N GLN A 180 -70.00 1.28 -19.29
CA GLN A 180 -69.88 0.90 -20.70
C GLN A 180 -70.60 -0.43 -21.01
N GLU A 181 -70.48 -1.44 -20.14
CA GLU A 181 -71.19 -2.72 -20.28
C GLU A 181 -72.71 -2.51 -20.27
N LYS A 182 -73.23 -1.71 -19.33
CA LYS A 182 -74.67 -1.40 -19.26
C LYS A 182 -75.17 -0.57 -20.43
N TYR A 183 -74.38 0.37 -20.95
CA TYR A 183 -74.72 1.08 -22.18
C TYR A 183 -74.78 0.13 -23.39
N LYS A 184 -73.84 -0.82 -23.49
CA LYS A 184 -73.88 -1.86 -24.54
C LYS A 184 -75.13 -2.74 -24.40
N GLU A 185 -75.45 -3.21 -23.19
CA GLU A 185 -76.68 -3.97 -22.92
C GLU A 185 -77.94 -3.18 -23.33
N MET A 186 -78.03 -1.89 -22.98
CA MET A 186 -79.17 -1.05 -23.37
C MET A 186 -79.23 -0.84 -24.88
N GLU A 187 -78.10 -0.65 -25.55
CA GLU A 187 -78.05 -0.50 -27.00
C GLU A 187 -78.44 -1.79 -27.71
N ASP A 188 -78.04 -2.96 -27.17
CA ASP A 188 -78.43 -4.26 -27.69
C ASP A 188 -79.93 -4.52 -27.47
N LEU A 189 -80.49 -4.16 -26.31
CA LEU A 189 -81.92 -4.21 -26.04
C LEU A 189 -82.71 -3.26 -26.96
N ARG A 190 -82.18 -2.04 -27.19
CA ARG A 190 -82.78 -1.07 -28.12
C ARG A 190 -82.78 -1.61 -29.54
N LYS A 191 -81.67 -2.20 -30.00
CA LYS A 191 -81.60 -2.90 -31.29
C LYS A 191 -82.56 -4.09 -31.37
N GLN A 192 -82.74 -4.83 -30.27
CA GLN A 192 -83.71 -5.94 -30.22
C GLN A 192 -85.15 -5.44 -30.31
N GLU A 193 -85.50 -4.32 -29.66
CA GLU A 193 -86.82 -3.70 -29.72
C GLU A 193 -87.06 -3.02 -31.08
N GLU A 194 -86.10 -2.28 -31.62
CA GLU A 194 -86.15 -1.74 -32.99
C GLU A 194 -86.29 -2.88 -34.00
N SER A 195 -85.56 -3.98 -33.82
CA SER A 195 -85.72 -5.21 -34.61
C SER A 195 -87.10 -5.84 -34.40
N ARG A 196 -87.69 -5.79 -33.20
CA ARG A 196 -89.06 -6.30 -32.95
C ARG A 196 -90.11 -5.44 -33.63
N GLN A 197 -90.03 -4.12 -33.51
CA GLN A 197 -90.93 -3.17 -34.17
C GLN A 197 -90.82 -3.26 -35.68
N GLN A 198 -89.59 -3.35 -36.21
CA GLN A 198 -89.34 -3.64 -37.62
C GLN A 198 -89.86 -5.03 -38.03
N ARG A 199 -89.75 -6.06 -37.18
CA ARG A 199 -90.35 -7.39 -37.45
C ARG A 199 -91.88 -7.34 -37.48
N ILE A 200 -92.53 -6.54 -36.64
CA ILE A 200 -94.00 -6.38 -36.61
C ILE A 200 -94.49 -5.59 -37.84
N LEU A 201 -93.85 -4.46 -38.16
CA LEU A 201 -94.14 -3.68 -39.38
C LEU A 201 -93.91 -4.53 -40.63
N LYS A 202 -92.77 -5.23 -40.67
CA LYS A 202 -92.42 -6.12 -41.77
C LYS A 202 -93.33 -7.33 -41.84
N ALA A 203 -93.82 -7.91 -40.75
CA ALA A 203 -94.79 -9.02 -40.77
C ALA A 203 -96.17 -8.60 -41.30
N LYS A 204 -96.57 -7.33 -41.11
CA LYS A 204 -97.75 -6.71 -41.73
C LYS A 204 -97.56 -6.48 -43.23
N GLU A 205 -96.42 -5.95 -43.64
CA GLU A 205 -96.06 -5.75 -45.07
C GLU A 205 -95.82 -7.07 -45.82
N ASP A 206 -95.24 -8.05 -45.13
CA ASP A 206 -94.89 -9.37 -45.63
C ASP A 206 -96.13 -10.28 -45.89
N LEU A 207 -97.27 -10.01 -45.25
CA LEU A 207 -98.55 -10.67 -45.53
C LEU A 207 -99.11 -10.19 -46.88
N ALA A 208 -98.88 -8.92 -47.23
CA ALA A 208 -99.22 -8.34 -48.53
C ALA A 208 -98.21 -8.72 -49.64
N ALA A 209 -96.91 -8.87 -49.31
CA ALA A 209 -95.88 -9.23 -50.28
C ALA A 209 -95.79 -10.75 -50.59
N ALA A 210 -96.45 -11.60 -49.79
CA ALA A 210 -96.57 -13.05 -50.00
C ALA A 210 -97.41 -13.41 -51.25
N GLU A 211 -98.26 -12.51 -51.73
CA GLU A 211 -99.13 -12.71 -52.90
C GLU A 211 -98.44 -12.42 -54.25
N LEU A 212 -97.29 -11.73 -54.27
CA LEU A 212 -96.79 -11.12 -55.49
C LEU A 212 -95.67 -11.86 -56.23
N GLU A 213 -94.84 -12.71 -55.63
CA GLU A 213 -93.67 -13.22 -56.37
C GLU A 213 -93.39 -14.72 -56.18
N LEU A 214 -94.14 -15.50 -56.94
CA LEU A 214 -93.72 -16.72 -57.65
C LEU A 214 -92.38 -16.57 -58.44
N GLU A 215 -91.50 -15.59 -58.17
CA GLU A 215 -90.53 -15.09 -59.14
C GLU A 215 -89.11 -14.82 -58.56
N ASN A 216 -88.31 -15.89 -58.45
CA ASN A 216 -86.84 -15.97 -58.75
C ASN A 216 -85.80 -15.45 -57.72
N LEU A 217 -84.66 -16.06 -57.32
CA LEU A 217 -84.02 -17.37 -57.11
C LEU A 217 -82.62 -16.99 -56.52
N THR A 218 -82.07 -17.78 -55.61
CA THR A 218 -80.94 -17.54 -54.67
C THR A 218 -79.55 -17.04 -55.18
N PRO A 219 -78.66 -16.47 -54.32
CA PRO A 219 -77.30 -15.94 -54.59
C PRO A 219 -76.12 -16.65 -53.84
N TYR A 220 -74.91 -16.14 -54.13
CA TYR A 220 -73.52 -16.65 -54.00
C TYR A 220 -72.73 -16.18 -52.75
N GLU A 221 -71.50 -16.61 -52.43
CA GLU A 221 -70.62 -16.06 -51.35
C GLU A 221 -69.14 -15.98 -51.81
N PRO A 222 -68.28 -15.05 -51.29
CA PRO A 222 -66.85 -14.95 -51.63
C PRO A 222 -65.86 -15.33 -50.48
N PRO A 223 -64.61 -15.79 -50.76
CA PRO A 223 -63.56 -16.09 -49.76
C PRO A 223 -62.43 -15.01 -49.67
N THR A 224 -61.62 -15.01 -48.61
CA THR A 224 -60.44 -14.09 -48.47
C THR A 224 -59.24 -14.75 -47.75
N ASP A 225 -58.34 -15.39 -48.51
CA ASP A 225 -57.17 -16.13 -47.98
C ASP A 225 -55.86 -15.32 -47.90
N GLU A 226 -55.78 -14.16 -48.57
CA GLU A 226 -54.50 -13.45 -48.77
C GLU A 226 -54.08 -12.56 -47.58
N ILE A 227 -55.05 -12.05 -46.82
CA ILE A 227 -54.80 -11.19 -45.65
C ILE A 227 -54.28 -12.01 -44.45
N MET A 228 -54.64 -13.30 -44.37
CA MET A 228 -54.16 -14.19 -43.31
C MET A 228 -52.69 -14.58 -43.49
N ARG A 229 -52.21 -14.75 -44.73
CA ARG A 229 -50.81 -15.08 -45.01
C ARG A 229 -49.83 -13.97 -44.60
N LEU A 230 -50.19 -12.71 -44.86
CA LEU A 230 -49.35 -11.56 -44.46
C LEU A 230 -49.31 -11.35 -42.93
N ARG A 231 -50.34 -11.78 -42.19
CA ARG A 231 -50.31 -11.73 -40.72
C ARG A 231 -49.35 -12.76 -40.14
N ALA A 232 -49.30 -13.97 -40.71
CA ALA A 232 -48.42 -15.03 -40.24
C ALA A 232 -46.93 -14.64 -40.38
N GLN A 233 -46.54 -14.05 -41.51
CA GLN A 233 -45.15 -13.65 -41.78
C GLN A 233 -44.66 -12.50 -40.88
N ILE A 234 -45.54 -11.57 -40.48
CA ILE A 234 -45.17 -10.48 -39.55
C ILE A 234 -44.88 -11.02 -38.15
N VAL A 235 -45.72 -11.95 -37.67
CA VAL A 235 -45.53 -12.58 -36.35
C VAL A 235 -44.24 -13.38 -36.30
N GLU A 236 -43.88 -14.08 -37.38
CA GLU A 236 -42.64 -14.86 -37.46
C GLU A 236 -41.38 -13.98 -37.38
N LEU A 237 -41.37 -12.84 -38.07
CA LEU A 237 -40.26 -11.87 -38.00
C LEU A 237 -40.16 -11.18 -36.64
N GLU A 238 -41.29 -10.85 -36.00
CA GLU A 238 -41.32 -10.27 -34.65
C GLU A 238 -40.78 -11.25 -33.60
N VAL A 239 -41.11 -12.54 -33.72
CA VAL A 239 -40.54 -13.61 -32.87
C VAL A 239 -39.04 -13.75 -33.09
N SER A 240 -38.57 -13.74 -34.35
CA SER A 240 -37.14 -13.80 -34.70
C SER A 240 -36.34 -12.61 -34.13
N ALA A 241 -36.89 -11.39 -34.21
CA ALA A 241 -36.27 -10.19 -33.64
C ALA A 241 -36.17 -10.27 -32.11
N ASN A 242 -37.22 -10.76 -31.45
CA ASN A 242 -37.24 -10.93 -30.00
C ASN A 242 -36.26 -12.02 -29.52
N GLU A 243 -36.11 -13.11 -30.26
CA GLU A 243 -35.13 -14.17 -29.98
C GLU A 243 -33.69 -13.63 -30.06
N LYS A 244 -33.35 -12.87 -31.10
CA LYS A 244 -32.04 -12.21 -31.25
C LYS A 244 -31.77 -11.20 -30.13
N ARG A 245 -32.79 -10.45 -29.70
CA ARG A 245 -32.71 -9.53 -28.56
C ARG A 245 -32.42 -10.26 -27.25
N ASN A 246 -33.07 -11.40 -27.01
CA ASN A 246 -32.81 -12.23 -25.83
C ASN A 246 -31.38 -12.78 -25.83
N GLN A 247 -30.94 -13.36 -26.96
CA GLN A 247 -29.58 -13.88 -27.11
C GLN A 247 -28.51 -12.80 -26.93
N LYS A 248 -28.78 -11.58 -27.42
CA LYS A 248 -27.92 -10.41 -27.19
C LYS A 248 -27.84 -10.07 -25.70
N SER A 249 -28.98 -10.00 -25.01
CA SER A 249 -29.02 -9.71 -23.57
C SER A 249 -28.26 -10.76 -22.73
N GLU A 250 -28.36 -12.03 -23.10
CA GLU A 250 -27.58 -13.11 -22.45
C GLU A 250 -26.07 -12.94 -22.66
N LYS A 251 -25.64 -12.64 -23.90
CA LYS A 251 -24.23 -12.39 -24.20
C LYS A 251 -23.70 -11.11 -23.54
N GLU A 252 -24.52 -10.07 -23.39
CA GLU A 252 -24.18 -8.85 -22.64
C GLU A 252 -23.97 -9.14 -21.14
N LYS A 253 -24.82 -9.97 -20.53
CA LYS A 253 -24.63 -10.43 -19.14
C LYS A 253 -23.31 -11.21 -18.99
N LEU A 254 -23.04 -12.13 -19.91
CA LEU A 254 -21.79 -12.91 -19.91
C LEU A 254 -20.55 -12.00 -20.14
N LEU A 255 -20.65 -11.01 -21.02
CA LEU A 255 -19.60 -10.02 -21.25
C LEU A 255 -19.28 -9.25 -19.97
N ASN A 256 -20.29 -8.78 -19.24
CA ASN A 256 -20.10 -8.07 -17.98
C ASN A 256 -19.42 -8.95 -16.93
N GLN A 257 -19.80 -10.23 -16.82
CA GLN A 257 -19.13 -11.19 -15.94
C GLN A 257 -17.65 -11.38 -16.31
N LYS A 258 -17.36 -11.56 -17.60
CA LYS A 258 -15.98 -11.77 -18.09
C LYS A 258 -15.12 -10.51 -17.94
N ASN A 259 -15.69 -9.32 -18.14
CA ASN A 259 -15.02 -8.05 -17.86
C ASN A 259 -14.65 -7.92 -16.38
N LEU A 260 -15.54 -8.29 -15.45
CA LEU A 260 -15.23 -8.28 -14.03
C LEU A 260 -14.07 -9.25 -13.70
N HIS A 261 -14.07 -10.45 -14.29
CA HIS A 261 -12.96 -11.39 -14.15
C HIS A 261 -11.64 -10.84 -14.72
N LEU A 262 -11.70 -10.12 -15.85
CA LEU A 262 -10.53 -9.49 -16.47
C LEU A 262 -9.96 -8.37 -15.60
N ILE A 263 -10.81 -7.53 -14.99
CA ILE A 263 -10.40 -6.50 -14.03
C ILE A 263 -9.72 -7.16 -12.83
N ASN A 264 -10.36 -8.15 -12.19
CA ASN A 264 -9.79 -8.85 -11.05
C ASN A 264 -8.45 -9.54 -11.38
N CYS A 265 -8.34 -10.15 -12.56
CA CYS A 265 -7.10 -10.78 -13.01
C CYS A 265 -6.00 -9.74 -13.27
N SER A 266 -6.35 -8.58 -13.83
CA SER A 266 -5.44 -7.46 -14.06
C SER A 266 -4.95 -6.84 -12.75
N ASP A 267 -5.84 -6.63 -11.79
CA ASP A 267 -5.50 -6.06 -10.48
C ASP A 267 -4.63 -7.02 -9.68
N LYS A 268 -4.95 -8.32 -9.67
CA LYS A 268 -4.09 -9.35 -9.07
C LYS A 268 -2.71 -9.39 -9.74
N LEU A 269 -2.64 -9.21 -11.06
CA LEU A 269 -1.38 -9.18 -11.80
C LEU A 269 -0.55 -7.93 -11.46
N LYS A 270 -1.18 -6.76 -11.33
CA LYS A 270 -0.51 -5.54 -10.86
C LYS A 270 0.03 -5.69 -9.43
N GLU A 271 -0.77 -6.29 -8.54
CA GLU A 271 -0.35 -6.59 -7.17
C GLU A 271 0.87 -7.53 -7.17
N MET A 272 0.84 -8.57 -8.00
CA MET A 272 1.94 -9.53 -8.16
C MET A 272 3.20 -8.92 -8.79
N GLU A 273 3.05 -7.95 -9.68
CA GLU A 273 4.17 -7.25 -10.32
C GLU A 273 4.79 -6.17 -9.42
N ASN A 274 4.08 -5.73 -8.38
CA ASN A 274 4.61 -4.79 -7.41
C ASN A 274 5.80 -5.40 -6.65
N LYS A 275 6.92 -4.68 -6.65
CA LYS A 275 8.18 -5.08 -5.99
C LYS A 275 7.98 -5.37 -4.50
N ASN A 276 7.16 -4.57 -3.82
CA ASN A 276 6.91 -4.73 -2.38
C ASN A 276 6.13 -6.01 -2.09
N SER A 277 5.10 -6.31 -2.89
CA SER A 277 4.30 -7.53 -2.73
C SER A 277 5.13 -8.80 -2.93
N LYS A 278 6.07 -8.79 -3.87
CA LYS A 278 7.03 -9.88 -4.07
C LYS A 278 7.90 -10.10 -2.83
N LEU A 279 8.46 -9.01 -2.27
CA LEU A 279 9.28 -9.08 -1.06
C LEU A 279 8.48 -9.58 0.15
N LEU A 280 7.27 -9.08 0.35
CA LEU A 280 6.38 -9.52 1.44
C LEU A 280 6.00 -10.99 1.32
N ARG A 281 5.79 -11.49 0.09
CA ARG A 281 5.53 -12.91 -0.15
C ARG A 281 6.74 -13.79 0.13
N THR A 282 7.94 -13.37 -0.27
CA THR A 282 9.18 -14.07 0.10
C THR A 282 9.36 -14.14 1.63
N LEU A 283 9.05 -13.05 2.33
CA LEU A 283 9.06 -13.03 3.80
C LEU A 283 8.01 -13.98 4.40
N ARG A 284 6.81 -14.02 3.83
CA ARG A 284 5.76 -14.96 4.24
C ARG A 284 6.20 -16.41 4.05
N ASN A 285 6.70 -16.75 2.86
CA ASN A 285 7.14 -18.10 2.52
C ASN A 285 8.35 -18.57 3.35
N SER A 286 9.14 -17.65 3.90
CA SER A 286 10.26 -17.95 4.79
C SER A 286 9.87 -18.07 6.27
N GLY A 287 8.59 -17.88 6.63
CA GLY A 287 8.06 -18.11 7.98
C GLY A 287 7.44 -16.89 8.67
N ALA A 288 7.34 -15.73 8.01
CA ALA A 288 6.68 -14.54 8.57
C ALA A 288 5.20 -14.45 8.12
N ASP A 289 4.34 -15.34 8.63
CA ASP A 289 2.95 -15.49 8.17
C ASP A 289 2.12 -14.19 8.22
N LYS A 290 2.31 -13.38 9.27
CA LYS A 290 1.54 -12.15 9.55
C LYS A 290 2.19 -10.87 9.00
N ILE A 291 3.22 -10.99 8.16
CA ILE A 291 3.95 -9.81 7.65
C ILE A 291 3.07 -8.93 6.74
N PHE A 292 2.13 -9.54 6.00
CA PHE A 292 1.16 -8.81 5.19
C PHE A 292 0.21 -7.98 6.07
N ASP A 293 -0.29 -8.56 7.15
CA ASP A 293 -1.19 -7.86 8.08
C ASP A 293 -0.46 -6.70 8.77
N ALA A 294 0.79 -6.91 9.20
CA ALA A 294 1.62 -5.87 9.79
C ALA A 294 1.93 -4.73 8.80
N TYR A 295 2.23 -5.07 7.54
CA TYR A 295 2.48 -4.07 6.49
C TYR A 295 1.22 -3.27 6.14
N ASN A 296 0.07 -3.94 6.01
CA ASN A 296 -1.21 -3.28 5.76
C ASN A 296 -1.60 -2.35 6.92
N TRP A 297 -1.44 -2.81 8.16
CA TRP A 297 -1.66 -1.98 9.34
C TRP A 297 -0.77 -0.74 9.34
N LEU A 298 0.52 -0.89 8.98
CA LEU A 298 1.45 0.23 8.85
C LEU A 298 1.01 1.22 7.75
N GLN A 299 0.52 0.73 6.61
CA GLN A 299 0.03 1.58 5.52
C GLN A 299 -1.23 2.36 5.90
N GLU A 300 -2.14 1.77 6.66
CA GLU A 300 -3.34 2.45 7.17
C GLU A 300 -2.99 3.58 8.16
N HIS A 301 -2.00 3.34 9.01
CA HIS A 301 -1.55 4.30 10.03
C HIS A 301 -0.37 5.15 9.54
N ARG A 302 -0.09 5.17 8.23
CA ARG A 302 1.07 5.87 7.64
C ARG A 302 1.07 7.37 7.89
N HIS A 303 -0.11 7.96 8.02
CA HIS A 303 -0.30 9.37 8.34
C HIS A 303 0.15 9.74 9.76
N GLU A 304 0.41 8.75 10.61
CA GLU A 304 0.90 8.92 11.98
C GLU A 304 2.44 8.88 12.05
N PHE A 305 3.13 8.57 10.93
CA PHE A 305 4.58 8.37 10.89
C PHE A 305 5.31 9.35 9.95
N ASN A 306 6.56 9.68 10.27
CA ASN A 306 7.24 10.81 9.65
C ASN A 306 8.15 10.51 8.44
N LYS A 307 8.72 9.29 8.26
CA LYS A 307 9.65 9.00 7.13
C LYS A 307 9.74 7.52 6.75
N GLU A 308 9.85 7.22 5.46
CA GLU A 308 10.12 5.88 4.89
C GLU A 308 11.43 5.87 4.09
N VAL A 309 12.10 4.71 4.02
CA VAL A 309 13.31 4.58 3.19
C VAL A 309 13.48 3.15 2.63
N ASN A 310 13.96 3.03 1.38
CA ASN A 310 14.03 1.80 0.58
C ASN A 310 15.49 1.35 0.30
N VAL A 311 15.73 0.04 0.20
CA VAL A 311 17.07 -0.58 0.02
C VAL A 311 17.26 -0.99 -1.44
N SER A 312 18.47 -0.84 -1.98
CA SER A 312 18.82 -1.20 -3.35
C SER A 312 20.27 -1.66 -3.41
N ASP A 313 20.52 -2.98 -3.41
CA ASP A 313 21.26 -3.70 -4.47
C ASP A 313 21.36 -5.20 -4.14
N ARG A 314 21.66 -6.04 -5.15
CA ARG A 314 21.64 -7.51 -5.08
C ARG A 314 23.01 -8.20 -5.04
N LEU A 315 24.10 -7.45 -5.22
CA LEU A 315 25.44 -8.02 -5.19
C LEU A 315 25.84 -8.26 -3.72
N HIS A 316 26.28 -9.49 -3.42
CA HIS A 316 26.68 -9.95 -2.07
C HIS A 316 25.54 -10.14 -1.07
N ALA A 317 24.32 -10.28 -1.59
CA ALA A 317 23.13 -10.62 -0.82
C ALA A 317 23.27 -11.92 0.00
N ASP A 318 23.99 -12.92 -0.53
CA ASP A 318 24.25 -14.19 0.15
C ASP A 318 25.04 -14.01 1.46
N TYR A 319 26.01 -13.09 1.44
CA TYR A 319 26.82 -12.78 2.63
C TYR A 319 26.01 -12.00 3.65
N LEU A 320 25.18 -11.07 3.21
CA LEU A 320 24.33 -10.28 4.10
C LEU A 320 23.23 -11.14 4.75
N ASP A 321 22.61 -12.06 4.00
CA ASP A 321 21.60 -13.00 4.50
C ASP A 321 22.22 -13.99 5.51
N GLY A 322 23.46 -14.43 5.28
CA GLY A 322 24.20 -15.27 6.22
C GLY A 322 24.68 -14.54 7.47
N HIS A 323 25.04 -13.25 7.35
CA HIS A 323 25.60 -12.47 8.46
C HIS A 323 24.53 -11.96 9.43
N VAL A 324 23.37 -11.56 8.91
CA VAL A 324 22.33 -10.94 9.74
C VAL A 324 21.23 -11.94 10.14
N PRO A 325 20.86 -12.02 11.43
CA PRO A 325 19.83 -12.94 11.88
C PRO A 325 18.47 -12.71 11.20
N TYR A 326 17.76 -13.81 10.93
CA TYR A 326 16.50 -13.81 10.17
C TYR A 326 15.45 -12.79 10.65
N TYR A 327 15.36 -12.53 11.96
CA TYR A 327 14.37 -11.61 12.51
C TYR A 327 14.50 -10.18 11.97
N ILE A 328 15.70 -9.77 11.52
CA ILE A 328 15.94 -8.43 10.99
C ILE A 328 15.09 -8.17 9.75
N TRP A 329 14.90 -9.19 8.91
CA TRP A 329 14.29 -9.07 7.60
C TRP A 329 12.78 -8.86 7.70
N LYS A 330 12.19 -9.29 8.82
CA LYS A 330 10.82 -9.00 9.22
C LYS A 330 10.70 -7.81 10.18
N SER A 331 11.77 -7.05 10.44
CA SER A 331 11.75 -5.95 11.40
C SER A 331 11.38 -4.62 10.77
N PHE A 332 10.70 -3.75 11.54
CA PHE A 332 10.59 -2.33 11.20
C PHE A 332 11.63 -1.51 11.94
N ILE A 333 12.21 -0.51 11.28
CA ILE A 333 13.20 0.40 11.86
C ILE A 333 12.58 1.79 12.01
N THR A 334 12.54 2.29 13.24
CA THR A 334 12.00 3.61 13.59
C THR A 334 13.12 4.61 13.84
N GLN A 335 12.89 5.88 13.50
CA GLN A 335 13.85 6.96 13.77
C GLN A 335 13.59 7.67 15.10
N ASP A 336 12.35 7.63 15.59
CA ASP A 336 11.96 8.18 16.90
C ASP A 336 11.66 7.04 17.89
N SER A 337 12.18 7.20 19.09
CA SER A 337 11.85 6.40 20.27
C SER A 337 10.35 6.33 20.58
N ARG A 338 9.59 7.39 20.29
CA ARG A 338 8.12 7.44 20.50
C ARG A 338 7.39 6.55 19.50
N ASP A 339 7.75 6.66 18.23
CA ASP A 339 7.22 5.82 17.15
C ASP A 339 7.55 4.34 17.42
N ARG A 340 8.75 4.07 17.96
CA ARG A 340 9.13 2.73 18.42
C ARG A 340 8.17 2.19 19.46
N ASP A 341 7.92 2.93 20.53
CA ASP A 341 7.06 2.46 21.62
C ASP A 341 5.61 2.22 21.15
N PHE A 342 5.15 3.07 20.23
CA PHE A 342 3.85 2.89 19.57
C PHE A 342 3.81 1.64 18.69
N LEU A 343 4.81 1.44 17.82
CA LEU A 343 4.90 0.29 16.93
C LEU A 343 5.09 -1.02 17.71
N VAL A 344 5.91 -1.04 18.76
CA VAL A 344 6.08 -2.23 19.62
C VAL A 344 4.75 -2.63 20.26
N LYS A 345 3.94 -1.67 20.71
CA LYS A 345 2.63 -1.96 21.31
C LYS A 345 1.66 -2.55 20.29
N ASN A 346 1.60 -1.99 19.09
CA ASN A 346 0.61 -2.35 18.08
C ASN A 346 1.01 -3.54 17.20
N LEU A 347 2.32 -3.75 16.97
CA LEU A 347 2.82 -4.83 16.11
C LEU A 347 3.11 -6.14 16.86
N LYS A 348 3.05 -6.13 18.20
CA LYS A 348 3.21 -7.34 19.04
C LYS A 348 2.31 -8.52 18.61
N PRO A 349 1.02 -8.34 18.22
CA PRO A 349 0.17 -9.44 17.78
C PRO A 349 0.61 -10.11 16.47
N PHE A 350 1.43 -9.42 15.66
CA PHE A 350 1.93 -9.88 14.37
C PHE A 350 3.29 -10.57 14.44
N ASP A 351 3.93 -10.63 15.63
CA ASP A 351 5.28 -11.19 15.81
C ASP A 351 6.35 -10.52 14.92
N VAL A 352 6.25 -9.20 14.80
CA VAL A 352 7.13 -8.35 13.99
C VAL A 352 8.00 -7.51 14.94
N PRO A 353 9.33 -7.73 14.97
CA PRO A 353 10.23 -6.93 15.80
C PRO A 353 10.30 -5.47 15.32
N VAL A 354 10.55 -4.56 16.25
CA VAL A 354 10.73 -3.13 15.97
C VAL A 354 12.06 -2.69 16.56
N LEU A 355 12.91 -2.11 15.72
CA LEU A 355 14.24 -1.63 16.07
C LEU A 355 14.27 -0.11 16.03
N ASN A 356 15.04 0.50 16.91
CA ASN A 356 15.20 1.95 16.94
C ASN A 356 16.55 2.37 16.38
N TYR A 357 16.53 3.36 15.51
CA TYR A 357 17.70 4.11 15.10
C TYR A 357 18.07 5.11 16.20
N VAL A 358 19.24 4.93 16.79
CA VAL A 358 19.80 5.80 17.83
C VAL A 358 20.88 6.65 17.16
N GLY A 359 20.47 7.70 16.44
CA GLY A 359 21.37 8.49 15.61
C GLY A 359 22.63 8.98 16.35
N HIS A 360 23.78 8.93 15.67
CA HIS A 360 25.08 9.52 16.03
C HIS A 360 25.56 9.36 17.49
N GLY A 361 25.13 8.32 18.21
CA GLY A 361 25.50 8.09 19.60
C GLY A 361 26.80 7.29 19.82
N GLY A 362 27.40 6.65 18.81
CA GLY A 362 28.52 5.75 19.10
C GLY A 362 29.38 5.18 17.98
N CYS A 363 29.09 5.42 16.70
CA CYS A 363 29.92 4.85 15.63
C CYS A 363 30.52 5.98 14.78
N GLN A 364 31.69 6.48 15.18
CA GLN A 364 32.63 6.97 14.18
C GLN A 364 33.06 5.73 13.39
N THR A 365 32.36 5.42 12.30
CA THR A 365 32.81 4.36 11.39
C THR A 365 34.14 4.83 10.84
N GLU A 366 35.24 4.21 11.26
CA GLU A 366 36.55 4.48 10.69
C GLU A 366 36.45 4.33 9.17
N ALA A 367 36.99 5.31 8.45
CA ALA A 367 37.01 5.28 6.99
C ALA A 367 37.75 4.02 6.56
N PHE A 368 37.03 3.09 5.94
CA PHE A 368 37.62 1.85 5.46
C PHE A 368 38.65 2.17 4.37
N GLN A 369 39.90 1.82 4.64
CA GLN A 369 41.00 1.87 3.69
C GLN A 369 41.58 0.45 3.56
N ILE A 370 41.65 -0.05 2.32
CA ILE A 370 42.27 -1.34 2.04
C ILE A 370 43.77 -1.15 2.15
N SER A 371 44.40 -1.83 3.12
CA SER A 371 45.86 -1.87 3.20
C SER A 371 46.44 -2.74 2.10
N GLU A 372 47.68 -2.50 1.73
CA GLU A 372 48.39 -3.28 0.71
C GLU A 372 48.48 -4.78 1.11
N GLU A 373 48.60 -5.05 2.40
CA GLU A 373 48.58 -6.39 2.99
C GLU A 373 47.21 -7.09 2.87
N MET A 374 46.11 -6.36 3.07
CA MET A 374 44.75 -6.88 2.87
C MET A 374 44.53 -7.26 1.40
N SER A 375 44.95 -6.38 0.48
CA SER A 375 44.86 -6.62 -0.96
C SER A 375 45.69 -7.84 -1.40
N ALA A 376 46.90 -8.01 -0.85
CA ALA A 376 47.76 -9.17 -1.14
C ALA A 376 47.18 -10.53 -0.68
N LEU A 377 46.31 -10.51 0.32
CA LEU A 377 45.53 -11.67 0.76
C LEU A 377 44.18 -11.82 0.04
N GLY A 378 43.89 -10.96 -0.95
CA GLY A 378 42.68 -11.01 -1.77
C GLY A 378 41.44 -10.36 -1.15
N ILE A 379 41.60 -9.60 -0.05
CA ILE A 379 40.51 -8.83 0.57
C ILE A 379 40.33 -7.53 -0.21
N TYR A 380 39.12 -7.30 -0.71
CA TYR A 380 38.84 -6.20 -1.61
C TYR A 380 37.70 -5.28 -1.13
N SER A 381 36.93 -5.68 -0.13
CA SER A 381 35.85 -4.83 0.41
C SER A 381 35.46 -5.23 1.83
N ARG A 382 34.54 -4.47 2.42
CA ARG A 382 33.94 -4.70 3.74
C ARG A 382 32.44 -4.74 3.62
N LEU A 383 31.77 -5.58 4.42
CA LEU A 383 30.37 -5.90 4.21
C LEU A 383 29.45 -4.67 4.29
N ASP A 384 29.76 -3.69 5.14
CA ASP A 384 29.06 -2.40 5.21
C ASP A 384 29.14 -1.57 3.91
N GLN A 385 30.13 -1.76 3.04
CA GLN A 385 30.28 -0.96 1.83
C GLN A 385 29.52 -1.50 0.62
N VAL A 386 29.16 -2.79 0.64
CA VAL A 386 28.76 -3.50 -0.58
C VAL A 386 27.25 -3.47 -0.84
N PHE A 387 26.43 -3.14 0.16
CA PHE A 387 24.99 -2.96 -0.04
C PHE A 387 24.55 -1.50 0.09
N GLY A 388 23.60 -1.12 -0.77
CA GLY A 388 22.94 0.16 -0.75
C GLY A 388 21.72 0.13 0.15
N ALA A 389 21.76 0.86 1.26
CA ALA A 389 20.64 0.99 2.19
C ALA A 389 20.48 2.43 2.67
N PRO A 390 19.27 2.82 3.09
CA PRO A 390 19.02 4.05 3.83
C PRO A 390 19.99 4.25 4.99
N THR A 391 20.42 5.48 5.26
CA THR A 391 21.37 5.77 6.35
C THR A 391 20.92 5.18 7.69
N ALA A 392 19.65 5.35 8.06
CA ALA A 392 19.10 4.80 9.30
C ALA A 392 19.15 3.27 9.36
N VAL A 393 18.83 2.59 8.25
CA VAL A 393 18.86 1.13 8.15
C VAL A 393 20.31 0.64 8.20
N LYS A 394 21.20 1.28 7.45
CA LYS A 394 22.61 0.93 7.36
C LYS A 394 23.30 1.07 8.71
N GLU A 395 23.06 2.15 9.45
CA GLU A 395 23.61 2.34 10.79
C GLU A 395 23.07 1.33 11.81
N VAL A 396 21.77 1.01 11.79
CA VAL A 396 21.21 -0.02 12.68
C VAL A 396 21.82 -1.39 12.38
N LEU A 397 21.93 -1.75 11.10
CA LEU A 397 22.53 -3.02 10.69
C LEU A 397 24.02 -3.09 11.06
N THR A 398 24.79 -2.04 10.79
CA THR A 398 26.21 -1.98 11.13
C THR A 398 26.43 -2.01 12.64
N SER A 399 25.69 -1.22 13.42
CA SER A 399 25.88 -1.12 14.87
C SER A 399 25.45 -2.38 15.63
N GLN A 400 24.37 -3.06 15.21
CA GLN A 400 23.89 -4.27 15.90
C GLN A 400 24.65 -5.54 15.48
N PHE A 401 25.08 -5.62 14.22
CA PHE A 401 25.64 -6.86 13.67
C PHE A 401 27.12 -6.75 13.26
N GLY A 402 27.76 -5.59 13.48
CA GLY A 402 29.19 -5.41 13.24
C GLY A 402 29.59 -5.56 11.78
N LEU A 403 28.78 -5.05 10.85
CA LEU A 403 29.07 -5.11 9.40
C LEU A 403 30.37 -4.38 9.02
N ASP A 404 30.79 -3.43 9.84
CA ASP A 404 32.05 -2.69 9.77
C ASP A 404 33.28 -3.49 10.23
N ARG A 405 33.07 -4.73 10.69
CA ARG A 405 34.13 -5.65 11.15
C ARG A 405 34.18 -6.96 10.35
N SER A 406 33.30 -7.12 9.36
CA SER A 406 33.25 -8.30 8.49
C SER A 406 33.73 -7.93 7.09
N TYR A 407 34.77 -8.63 6.63
CA TYR A 407 35.48 -8.30 5.39
C TYR A 407 35.05 -9.24 4.25
N ILE A 408 35.34 -8.85 3.01
CA ILE A 408 35.03 -9.65 1.82
C ILE A 408 36.31 -9.91 1.03
N GLY A 409 36.58 -11.20 0.84
CA GLY A 409 37.73 -11.73 0.13
C GLY A 409 37.35 -12.51 -1.12
N SER A 410 38.36 -12.76 -1.95
CA SER A 410 38.25 -13.57 -3.17
C SER A 410 38.52 -15.05 -2.90
N LYS A 411 38.55 -15.88 -3.94
CA LYS A 411 38.99 -17.29 -3.84
C LYS A 411 40.44 -17.42 -3.36
N GLU A 412 41.27 -16.40 -3.56
CA GLU A 412 42.64 -16.40 -3.01
C GLU A 412 42.64 -16.25 -1.49
N THR A 413 41.68 -15.51 -0.94
CA THR A 413 41.53 -15.33 0.51
C THR A 413 41.14 -16.65 1.17
N ASP A 414 40.32 -17.46 0.51
CA ASP A 414 39.94 -18.80 0.96
C ASP A 414 41.17 -19.72 1.10
N GLN A 415 42.06 -19.72 0.10
CA GLN A 415 43.31 -20.50 0.13
C GLN A 415 44.33 -19.99 1.16
N LYS A 416 44.31 -18.68 1.46
CA LYS A 416 45.23 -18.03 2.38
C LYS A 416 44.56 -17.70 3.72
N ALA A 417 43.45 -18.37 4.06
CA ALA A 417 42.61 -18.05 5.20
C ALA A 417 43.46 -17.85 6.46
N ASP A 418 44.30 -18.81 6.86
CA ASP A 418 45.17 -18.73 8.05
C ASP A 418 46.00 -17.44 8.18
N LYS A 419 46.44 -16.84 7.06
CA LYS A 419 47.24 -15.61 7.05
C LYS A 419 46.42 -14.37 7.38
N VAL A 420 45.12 -14.41 7.11
CA VAL A 420 44.19 -13.31 7.43
C VAL A 420 44.13 -13.05 8.95
N SER A 421 44.42 -14.07 9.79
CA SER A 421 44.33 -13.96 11.28
C SER A 421 45.38 -13.04 11.81
N LYS A 422 46.53 -13.08 11.15
CA LYS A 422 47.72 -12.32 11.52
C LYS A 422 47.52 -10.83 11.25
N LEU A 423 46.57 -10.47 10.38
CA LEU A 423 46.16 -9.08 10.14
C LEU A 423 45.14 -8.56 11.15
N GLY A 424 44.73 -9.36 12.15
CA GLY A 424 43.71 -8.97 13.13
C GLY A 424 42.28 -9.01 12.59
N ILE A 425 42.07 -9.56 11.39
CA ILE A 425 40.75 -9.76 10.80
C ILE A 425 40.17 -11.07 11.33
N LEU A 426 39.07 -10.97 12.08
CA LEU A 426 38.44 -12.10 12.76
C LEU A 426 37.20 -12.63 12.03
N ASP A 427 36.59 -11.84 11.14
CA ASP A 427 35.37 -12.23 10.42
C ASP A 427 35.50 -11.81 8.94
N PHE A 428 35.42 -12.78 8.02
CA PHE A 428 35.46 -12.49 6.59
C PHE A 428 34.71 -13.53 5.73
N TRP A 429 34.17 -13.06 4.62
CA TRP A 429 33.42 -13.82 3.64
C TRP A 429 34.24 -14.09 2.39
N THR A 430 34.14 -15.30 1.85
CA THR A 430 34.66 -15.70 0.55
C THR A 430 33.51 -16.23 -0.32
N PRO A 431 33.69 -16.46 -1.63
CA PRO A 431 32.64 -17.00 -2.49
C PRO A 431 32.02 -18.32 -2.03
N GLU A 432 32.74 -19.13 -1.27
CA GLU A 432 32.32 -20.47 -0.87
C GLU A 432 32.16 -20.61 0.65
N ASN A 433 32.97 -19.90 1.45
CA ASN A 433 33.00 -20.05 2.91
C ASN A 433 32.94 -18.73 3.68
N HIS A 434 32.36 -18.77 4.87
CA HIS A 434 32.41 -17.75 5.91
C HIS A 434 33.36 -18.19 7.02
N TYR A 435 34.34 -17.35 7.33
CA TYR A 435 35.33 -17.60 8.36
C TYR A 435 35.08 -16.70 9.56
N ARG A 436 34.94 -17.31 10.75
CA ARG A 436 34.84 -16.59 12.01
C ARG A 436 35.84 -17.13 13.01
N TRP A 437 36.72 -16.27 13.47
CA TRP A 437 37.72 -16.57 14.48
C TRP A 437 37.41 -15.86 15.78
N SER A 438 37.64 -16.57 16.87
CA SER A 438 37.44 -16.06 18.21
C SER A 438 38.68 -16.29 19.05
N VAL A 439 39.08 -15.26 19.78
CA VAL A 439 40.20 -15.32 20.72
C VAL A 439 39.63 -15.52 22.11
N SER A 440 40.05 -16.60 22.79
CA SER A 440 39.61 -16.90 24.14
C SER A 440 40.02 -15.79 25.11
N ARG A 441 39.04 -15.23 25.83
CA ARG A 441 39.28 -14.20 26.85
C ARG A 441 40.12 -14.70 28.03
N TYR A 442 40.14 -16.01 28.28
CA TYR A 442 40.78 -16.59 29.46
C TYR A 442 42.20 -17.08 29.18
N GLY A 443 42.53 -17.40 27.92
CA GLY A 443 43.81 -18.02 27.60
C GLY A 443 44.43 -17.60 26.27
N GLY A 444 43.87 -16.62 25.55
CA GLY A 444 44.44 -16.10 24.30
C GLY A 444 44.44 -17.09 23.13
N HIS A 445 43.93 -18.30 23.30
CA HIS A 445 43.84 -19.31 22.25
C HIS A 445 42.86 -18.86 21.17
N VAL A 446 43.27 -18.97 19.90
CA VAL A 446 42.42 -18.64 18.74
C VAL A 446 41.73 -19.91 18.26
N SER A 447 40.41 -19.86 18.15
CA SER A 447 39.60 -20.93 17.56
C SER A 447 38.83 -20.39 16.36
N GLY A 448 38.76 -21.17 15.29
CA GLY A 448 38.09 -20.77 14.05
C GLY A 448 36.94 -21.70 13.70
N SER A 449 35.82 -21.10 13.30
CA SER A 449 34.69 -21.79 12.65
C SER A 449 34.68 -21.43 11.17
N VAL A 450 34.36 -22.42 10.34
CA VAL A 450 34.18 -22.24 8.89
C VAL A 450 32.80 -22.78 8.54
N GLU A 451 31.97 -21.92 7.94
CA GLU A 451 30.63 -22.27 7.50
C GLU A 451 30.51 -22.06 5.99
N PRO A 452 29.94 -22.99 5.23
CA PRO A 452 29.71 -22.77 3.80
C PRO A 452 28.68 -21.65 3.59
N VAL A 453 28.93 -20.77 2.61
CA VAL A 453 28.01 -19.70 2.25
C VAL A 453 26.73 -20.31 1.70
N LYS A 454 25.62 -20.05 2.38
CA LYS A 454 24.29 -20.45 1.92
C LYS A 454 23.81 -19.45 0.88
N ARG A 455 23.18 -19.96 -0.18
CA ARG A 455 22.48 -19.09 -1.13
C ARG A 455 21.32 -18.40 -0.44
N SER A 456 21.23 -17.09 -0.61
CA SER A 456 20.15 -16.31 -0.04
C SER A 456 18.81 -16.74 -0.61
N GLN A 457 17.84 -16.98 0.25
CA GLN A 457 16.46 -17.22 -0.19
C GLN A 457 15.64 -15.94 -0.28
N LEU A 458 16.05 -14.90 0.47
CA LEU A 458 15.33 -13.64 0.58
C LEU A 458 15.58 -12.72 -0.63
N PHE A 459 16.79 -12.73 -1.18
CA PHE A 459 17.18 -11.85 -2.28
C PHE A 459 17.02 -12.46 -3.68
N LEU A 460 16.80 -13.78 -3.77
CA LEU A 460 16.46 -14.51 -5.01
C LEU A 460 14.97 -14.35 -5.40
N CYS A 461 14.49 -13.11 -5.43
CA CYS A 461 13.10 -12.72 -5.70
C CYS A 461 12.68 -12.91 -7.19
N GLY A 462 13.17 -13.98 -7.84
CA GLY A 462 13.04 -14.25 -9.27
C GLY A 462 12.46 -15.61 -9.66
N LEU A 463 12.16 -16.50 -8.71
CA LEU A 463 11.71 -17.87 -9.02
C LEU A 463 10.21 -18.05 -9.26
N GLU A 464 9.39 -17.01 -9.05
CA GLU A 464 7.93 -17.06 -9.19
C GLU A 464 7.44 -16.45 -10.52
N THR A 465 8.21 -16.60 -11.60
CA THR A 465 7.76 -16.23 -12.96
C THR A 465 6.56 -17.06 -13.41
N GLY A 466 6.44 -18.30 -12.96
CA GLY A 466 5.39 -19.24 -13.39
C GLY A 466 3.96 -18.79 -13.03
N GLU A 467 3.70 -18.30 -11.81
CA GLU A 467 2.37 -17.80 -11.45
C GLU A 467 2.02 -16.52 -12.23
N VAL A 468 2.99 -15.61 -12.38
CA VAL A 468 2.81 -14.37 -13.15
C VAL A 468 2.56 -14.66 -14.61
N GLU A 469 3.28 -15.62 -15.21
CA GLU A 469 3.07 -16.10 -16.57
C GLU A 469 1.71 -16.78 -16.72
N SER A 470 1.29 -17.60 -15.76
CA SER A 470 -0.04 -18.21 -15.77
C SER A 470 -1.17 -17.17 -15.73
N LEU A 471 -1.02 -16.11 -14.92
CA LEU A 471 -1.97 -15.00 -14.85
C LEU A 471 -1.94 -14.13 -16.11
N LYS A 472 -0.77 -13.94 -16.73
CA LYS A 472 -0.62 -13.25 -18.02
C LYS A 472 -1.35 -14.01 -19.13
N SER A 473 -1.14 -15.32 -19.22
CA SER A 473 -1.85 -16.19 -20.16
C SER A 473 -3.36 -16.13 -19.90
N LYS A 474 -3.79 -16.21 -18.64
CA LYS A 474 -5.21 -16.15 -18.31
C LYS A 474 -5.86 -14.82 -18.66
N ARG A 475 -5.15 -13.71 -18.47
CA ARG A 475 -5.59 -12.38 -18.89
C ARG A 475 -5.75 -12.30 -20.41
N MET A 476 -4.81 -12.84 -21.17
CA MET A 476 -4.92 -12.87 -22.64
C MET A 476 -6.12 -13.69 -23.11
N GLU A 477 -6.30 -14.90 -22.57
CA GLU A 477 -7.49 -15.73 -22.86
C GLU A 477 -8.80 -14.99 -22.56
N LEU A 478 -8.90 -14.32 -21.41
CA LEU A 478 -10.09 -13.56 -21.04
C LEU A 478 -10.30 -12.36 -21.97
N GLN A 479 -9.23 -11.73 -22.42
CA GLN A 479 -9.30 -10.58 -23.31
C GLN A 479 -9.76 -10.98 -24.72
N GLU A 480 -9.22 -12.08 -25.26
CA GLU A 480 -9.69 -12.67 -26.52
C GLU A 480 -11.17 -13.09 -26.44
N TYR A 481 -11.57 -13.67 -25.31
CA TYR A 481 -12.96 -14.06 -25.08
C TYR A 481 -13.91 -12.85 -25.02
N VAL A 482 -13.48 -11.77 -24.36
CA VAL A 482 -14.21 -10.50 -24.30
C VAL A 482 -14.36 -9.90 -25.70
N THR A 483 -13.31 -9.90 -26.52
CA THR A 483 -13.39 -9.39 -27.90
C THR A 483 -14.33 -10.24 -28.77
N ALA A 484 -14.28 -11.56 -28.65
CA ALA A 484 -15.19 -12.46 -29.36
C ALA A 484 -16.66 -12.24 -28.97
N LEU A 485 -16.93 -12.04 -27.67
CA LEU A 485 -18.28 -11.71 -27.19
C LEU A 485 -18.77 -10.35 -27.72
N GLN A 486 -17.89 -9.34 -27.75
CA GLN A 486 -18.23 -8.01 -28.30
C GLN A 486 -18.57 -8.09 -29.79
N GLU A 487 -17.80 -8.85 -30.58
CA GLU A 487 -18.10 -9.09 -32.00
C GLU A 487 -19.42 -9.84 -32.18
N SER A 488 -19.68 -10.85 -31.35
CA SER A 488 -20.93 -11.59 -31.41
C SER A 488 -22.16 -10.74 -31.05
N ILE A 489 -22.06 -9.86 -30.05
CA ILE A 489 -23.11 -8.89 -29.71
C ILE A 489 -23.36 -7.92 -30.88
N ARG A 490 -22.30 -7.45 -31.55
CA ARG A 490 -22.44 -6.59 -32.75
C ARG A 490 -23.16 -7.32 -33.89
N SER A 491 -22.83 -8.59 -34.15
CA SER A 491 -23.50 -9.38 -35.19
C SER A 491 -25.00 -9.54 -34.90
N LEU A 492 -25.36 -9.93 -33.67
CA LEU A 492 -26.76 -10.06 -33.24
C LEU A 492 -27.52 -8.72 -33.32
N GLN A 493 -26.85 -7.60 -33.02
CA GLN A 493 -27.44 -6.27 -33.15
C GLN A 493 -27.75 -5.89 -34.61
N ILE A 494 -26.92 -6.33 -35.56
CA ILE A 494 -27.17 -6.12 -36.99
C ILE A 494 -28.36 -6.99 -37.44
N GLU A 495 -28.39 -8.26 -37.02
CA GLU A 495 -29.47 -9.20 -37.37
C GLU A 495 -30.82 -8.85 -36.73
N GLU A 496 -30.82 -8.27 -35.52
CA GLU A 496 -32.01 -7.71 -34.85
C GLU A 496 -32.60 -6.58 -35.71
N ARG A 497 -31.76 -5.62 -36.12
CA ARG A 497 -32.18 -4.49 -36.95
C ARG A 497 -32.72 -4.92 -38.31
N GLN A 498 -32.09 -5.89 -38.95
CA GLN A 498 -32.56 -6.42 -40.24
C GLN A 498 -33.95 -7.05 -40.12
N ALA A 499 -34.21 -7.84 -39.08
CA ALA A 499 -35.52 -8.45 -38.84
C ALA A 499 -36.61 -7.40 -38.56
N GLU A 500 -36.28 -6.34 -37.79
CA GLU A 500 -37.20 -5.23 -37.52
C GLU A 500 -37.52 -4.42 -38.79
N GLU A 501 -36.52 -4.16 -39.64
CA GLU A 501 -36.72 -3.46 -40.92
C GLU A 501 -37.59 -4.27 -41.89
N GLU A 502 -37.44 -5.58 -41.95
CA GLU A 502 -38.26 -6.47 -42.78
C GLU A 502 -39.71 -6.55 -42.26
N ALA A 503 -39.91 -6.66 -40.94
CA ALA A 503 -41.23 -6.61 -40.33
C ALA A 503 -41.95 -5.29 -40.64
N ALA A 504 -41.23 -4.15 -40.56
CA ALA A 504 -41.78 -2.84 -40.89
C ALA A 504 -42.20 -2.72 -42.37
N LYS A 505 -41.45 -3.33 -43.30
CA LYS A 505 -41.81 -3.40 -44.73
C LYS A 505 -43.10 -4.19 -44.95
N LEU A 506 -43.24 -5.37 -44.32
CA LEU A 506 -44.47 -6.18 -44.42
C LEU A 506 -45.69 -5.50 -43.78
N GLN A 507 -45.50 -4.80 -42.65
CA GLN A 507 -46.56 -4.00 -42.02
C GLN A 507 -47.05 -2.86 -42.93
N LYS A 508 -46.16 -2.25 -43.72
CA LYS A 508 -46.53 -1.26 -44.73
C LYS A 508 -47.35 -1.90 -45.86
N GLN A 509 -46.88 -3.01 -46.42
CA GLN A 509 -47.61 -3.75 -47.48
C GLN A 509 -49.00 -4.22 -47.03
N ARG A 510 -49.15 -4.66 -45.77
CA ARG A 510 -50.45 -5.00 -45.18
C ARG A 510 -51.40 -3.80 -45.15
N ARG A 511 -50.91 -2.62 -44.77
CA ARG A 511 -51.72 -1.39 -44.73
C ARG A 511 -52.18 -1.02 -46.14
N ASP A 512 -51.28 -1.06 -47.11
CA ASP A 512 -51.58 -0.72 -48.50
C ASP A 512 -52.60 -1.69 -49.13
N LYS A 513 -52.43 -3.02 -48.94
CA LYS A 513 -53.43 -4.01 -49.40
C LYS A 513 -54.78 -3.86 -48.69
N ASN A 514 -54.81 -3.54 -47.40
CA ASN A 514 -56.08 -3.37 -46.68
C ASN A 514 -56.85 -2.13 -47.17
N ILE A 515 -56.13 -1.05 -47.51
CA ILE A 515 -56.69 0.14 -48.15
C ILE A 515 -57.19 -0.20 -49.56
N GLU A 516 -56.46 -1.00 -50.32
CA GLU A 516 -56.88 -1.48 -51.65
C GLU A 516 -58.14 -2.36 -51.59
N TYR A 517 -58.21 -3.33 -50.68
CA TYR A 517 -59.41 -4.15 -50.43
C TYR A 517 -60.61 -3.29 -50.03
N HIS A 518 -60.40 -2.30 -49.16
CA HIS A 518 -61.44 -1.37 -48.73
C HIS A 518 -61.95 -0.52 -49.90
N ASN A 519 -61.04 -0.05 -50.76
CA ASN A 519 -61.38 0.71 -51.96
C ASN A 519 -62.10 -0.14 -53.03
N ILE A 520 -61.72 -1.41 -53.25
CA ILE A 520 -62.39 -2.32 -54.21
C ILE A 520 -63.78 -2.74 -53.71
N PHE A 521 -63.93 -3.00 -52.41
CA PHE A 521 -65.20 -3.39 -51.79
C PHE A 521 -66.26 -2.28 -51.91
N PHE A 522 -65.86 -1.02 -51.78
CA PHE A 522 -66.75 0.14 -52.00
C PHE A 522 -66.98 0.46 -53.49
N ARG A 523 -65.98 0.30 -54.36
CA ARG A 523 -66.06 0.69 -55.78
C ARG A 523 -66.83 -0.30 -56.67
N ARG A 524 -67.02 -1.56 -56.26
CA ARG A 524 -67.64 -2.61 -57.09
C ARG A 524 -69.16 -2.77 -56.92
N GLY A 525 -69.83 -1.91 -56.15
CA GLY A 525 -71.30 -1.79 -56.17
C GLY A 525 -72.06 -3.10 -55.87
N LEU A 526 -71.54 -3.98 -55.02
CA LEU A 526 -72.11 -5.32 -54.81
C LEU A 526 -73.29 -5.36 -53.81
N SER A 527 -73.69 -4.22 -53.24
CA SER A 527 -74.82 -4.10 -52.30
C SER A 527 -76.19 -4.21 -53.00
N GLU A 528 -76.30 -3.84 -54.28
CA GLU A 528 -77.57 -3.88 -55.03
C GLU A 528 -77.87 -5.25 -55.67
N LEU A 529 -76.84 -6.00 -56.07
CA LEU A 529 -76.99 -7.29 -56.76
C LEU A 529 -77.29 -8.47 -55.82
N TYR A 530 -76.91 -8.38 -54.54
CA TYR A 530 -77.06 -9.47 -53.55
C TYR A 530 -78.43 -9.49 -52.85
N ARG A 531 -79.03 -8.30 -52.68
CA ARG A 531 -80.35 -8.07 -52.05
C ARG A 531 -81.52 -8.51 -52.95
N MET A 532 -81.30 -8.54 -54.27
CA MET A 532 -82.32 -8.78 -55.30
C MET A 532 -82.63 -10.26 -55.61
N ARG A 533 -81.69 -11.20 -55.39
CA ARG A 533 -81.85 -12.61 -55.83
C ARG A 533 -82.24 -13.61 -54.71
N ARG A 534 -81.74 -13.52 -53.46
CA ARG A 534 -82.08 -14.49 -52.36
C ARG A 534 -83.49 -14.41 -51.83
N LYS A 535 -84.00 -13.19 -51.75
CA LYS A 535 -85.25 -12.85 -51.06
C LYS A 535 -86.50 -13.34 -51.82
N LYS A 536 -86.36 -13.66 -53.11
CA LYS A 536 -87.46 -13.67 -54.07
C LYS A 536 -88.01 -15.03 -54.52
N ARG A 537 -87.47 -16.20 -54.14
CA ARG A 537 -88.08 -17.48 -54.62
C ARG A 537 -88.45 -18.53 -53.60
N ARG A 538 -87.71 -18.72 -52.50
CA ARG A 538 -87.99 -19.85 -51.57
C ARG A 538 -88.57 -19.44 -50.23
N GLU A 539 -88.50 -18.16 -49.88
CA GLU A 539 -89.15 -17.63 -48.68
C GLU A 539 -90.62 -17.27 -48.92
N MET A 540 -91.02 -16.96 -50.16
CA MET A 540 -92.40 -16.58 -50.45
C MET A 540 -93.37 -17.73 -50.23
N GLU A 541 -93.04 -18.95 -50.64
CA GLU A 541 -93.95 -20.08 -50.53
C GLU A 541 -94.14 -20.59 -49.09
N ASN A 542 -93.10 -20.49 -48.24
CA ASN A 542 -93.17 -20.95 -46.84
C ASN A 542 -93.53 -19.86 -45.82
N ARG A 543 -93.33 -18.57 -46.16
CA ARG A 543 -93.69 -17.45 -45.27
C ARG A 543 -95.18 -17.15 -45.26
N ILE A 544 -95.96 -17.42 -46.31
CA ILE A 544 -97.41 -17.18 -46.28
C ILE A 544 -98.06 -17.97 -45.13
N VAL A 545 -97.65 -19.23 -45.00
CA VAL A 545 -98.25 -20.18 -44.06
C VAL A 545 -97.75 -19.97 -42.62
N GLN A 546 -96.46 -19.63 -42.42
CA GLN A 546 -95.93 -19.34 -41.08
C GLN A 546 -96.21 -17.92 -40.57
N ARG A 547 -96.27 -16.89 -41.42
CA ARG A 547 -96.47 -15.50 -40.98
C ARG A 547 -97.86 -15.25 -40.40
N ARG A 548 -98.90 -15.97 -40.85
CA ARG A 548 -100.22 -15.96 -40.19
C ARG A 548 -100.14 -16.43 -38.73
N ARG A 549 -99.44 -17.54 -38.45
CA ARG A 549 -99.32 -18.08 -37.07
C ARG A 549 -98.30 -17.33 -36.20
N LYS A 550 -97.27 -16.73 -36.80
CA LYS A 550 -96.20 -16.01 -36.08
C LYS A 550 -96.59 -14.58 -35.69
N LEU A 551 -97.45 -13.92 -36.47
CA LEU A 551 -97.99 -12.59 -36.11
C LEU A 551 -98.77 -12.65 -34.79
N GLU A 552 -99.60 -13.68 -34.60
CA GLU A 552 -100.37 -13.90 -33.35
C GLU A 552 -99.49 -14.22 -32.13
N SER A 553 -98.31 -14.80 -32.32
CA SER A 553 -97.34 -15.09 -31.24
C SER A 553 -96.48 -13.87 -30.87
N MET A 554 -96.18 -12.99 -31.83
CA MET A 554 -95.31 -11.81 -31.62
C MET A 554 -96.03 -10.64 -30.95
N GLU A 555 -97.36 -10.60 -30.98
CA GLU A 555 -98.18 -9.68 -30.18
C GLU A 555 -98.28 -10.10 -28.71
N LYS A 556 -97.86 -11.32 -28.35
CA LYS A 556 -97.92 -11.90 -26.99
C LYS A 556 -96.55 -12.11 -26.31
N GLU A 557 -95.44 -11.70 -26.93
CA GLU A 557 -94.12 -11.73 -26.25
C GLU A 557 -94.03 -10.60 -25.21
N ASP A 558 -93.78 -10.96 -23.95
CA ASP A 558 -93.76 -10.09 -22.78
C ASP A 558 -92.84 -8.85 -22.90
N ASP A 559 -93.20 -7.83 -22.12
CA ASP A 559 -92.77 -6.43 -22.13
C ASP A 559 -91.23 -6.21 -22.06
N TRP A 560 -90.58 -6.01 -23.21
CA TRP A 560 -89.19 -5.51 -23.31
C TRP A 560 -89.00 -4.15 -22.62
N ILE A 561 -90.09 -3.41 -22.45
CA ILE A 561 -90.15 -2.15 -21.70
C ILE A 561 -89.78 -2.38 -20.22
N LEU A 562 -90.22 -3.48 -19.60
CA LEU A 562 -89.89 -3.81 -18.20
C LEU A 562 -88.41 -4.17 -18.01
N LEU A 563 -87.79 -4.85 -18.99
CA LEU A 563 -86.35 -5.18 -18.97
C LEU A 563 -85.48 -3.94 -19.21
N TRP A 564 -85.88 -3.07 -20.15
CA TRP A 564 -85.20 -1.79 -20.38
C TRP A 564 -85.29 -0.87 -19.17
N GLN A 565 -86.47 -0.78 -18.53
CA GLN A 565 -86.65 -0.05 -17.26
C GLN A 565 -85.80 -0.64 -16.13
N SER A 566 -85.66 -1.96 -16.03
CA SER A 566 -84.77 -2.61 -15.05
C SER A 566 -83.30 -2.23 -15.24
N SER A 567 -82.81 -2.24 -16.48
CA SER A 567 -81.43 -1.85 -16.81
C SER A 567 -81.19 -0.34 -16.61
N MET A 568 -82.18 0.51 -16.92
CA MET A 568 -82.12 1.94 -16.67
C MET A 568 -82.12 2.27 -15.16
N ASN A 569 -82.92 1.57 -14.36
CA ASN A 569 -82.91 1.71 -12.90
C ASN A 569 -81.57 1.26 -12.29
N LYS A 570 -80.93 0.22 -12.83
CA LYS A 570 -79.59 -0.21 -12.41
C LYS A 570 -78.52 0.84 -12.75
N LEU A 571 -78.59 1.48 -13.92
CA LEU A 571 -77.72 2.61 -14.29
C LEU A 571 -77.93 3.82 -13.38
N GLN A 572 -79.19 4.18 -13.09
CA GLN A 572 -79.49 5.25 -12.14
C GLN A 572 -78.95 4.96 -10.74
N ASN A 573 -79.06 3.72 -10.26
CA ASN A 573 -78.49 3.32 -8.98
C ASN A 573 -76.95 3.43 -8.98
N ILE A 574 -76.27 3.05 -10.05
CA ILE A 574 -74.80 3.22 -10.18
C ILE A 574 -74.41 4.71 -10.11
N THR A 575 -75.22 5.61 -10.67
CA THR A 575 -74.97 7.06 -10.60
C THR A 575 -75.35 7.71 -9.27
N LEU A 576 -76.37 7.17 -8.57
CA LEU A 576 -76.91 7.75 -7.33
C LEU A 576 -76.16 7.27 -6.07
N THR A 577 -75.66 6.03 -6.04
CA THR A 577 -74.99 5.50 -4.84
C THR A 577 -73.62 6.12 -4.59
N ASP A 578 -72.97 6.70 -5.60
CA ASP A 578 -71.65 7.33 -5.46
C ASP A 578 -71.68 8.87 -5.54
N SER A 579 -72.86 9.48 -5.66
CA SER A 579 -73.02 10.95 -5.52
C SER A 579 -73.11 11.42 -4.05
N ILE A 580 -72.94 10.52 -3.08
CA ILE A 580 -73.03 10.79 -1.63
C ILE A 580 -71.70 10.51 -0.88
N LEU A 581 -70.58 10.34 -1.59
CA LEU A 581 -69.22 10.35 -0.99
C LEU A 581 -68.36 11.46 -1.62
#